data_AF-A0A1V5AEZ7-F1
#
_entry.id   AF-A0A1V5AEZ7-F1
#
_cell.length_a   1.000
_cell.length_b   1.000
_cell.length_c   1.000
_cell.angle_alpha   90.00
_cell.angle_beta   90.00
_cell.angle_gamma   90.00
#
_symmetry.space_group_name_H-M   'P 1'
#
loop_
_entity.id
_entity.type
_entity.pdbx_description
1 polymer ?
#
loop_
_entity_poly.entity_id
_entity_poly.type
_entity_poly.pdbx_seq_one_letter_code
_entity_poly.pdbx_strand_id
1 'polypeptide(L)'
;MQVTRGLYIGRFQPYHGGHQAVLEQISREADEIIVGIGSAHASHTPTDPFTAGERIAMIYGALRKLRRWFYVIPLPDLNRNAVWVSHVKSMTPPFETVYSNNHLVVELFTEAGMHVKRPPLYQRDTYSGTAIRKLMLEGAEWKHLVPEPVAEVIDEVGGVNRLRNICQSD
;
A
#
# COMPACT_ATOMS: atom_id res chain seq x y z
N MET A 1 -17.68 -15.83 18.12
CA MET A 1 -17.95 -14.96 16.95
C MET A 1 -16.89 -15.26 15.92
N GLN A 2 -17.24 -15.28 14.63
CA GLN A 2 -16.26 -15.46 13.56
C GLN A 2 -15.45 -14.16 13.42
N VAL A 3 -14.13 -14.27 13.38
CA VAL A 3 -13.20 -13.13 13.24
C VAL A 3 -13.42 -12.46 11.89
N THR A 4 -13.62 -11.14 11.87
CA THR A 4 -13.81 -10.35 10.64
C THR A 4 -12.48 -9.80 10.12
N ARG A 5 -12.22 -9.94 8.82
CA ARG A 5 -11.02 -9.41 8.15
C ARG A 5 -11.34 -8.43 7.04
N GLY A 6 -10.63 -7.31 7.06
CA GLY A 6 -10.62 -6.34 5.98
C GLY A 6 -9.38 -6.46 5.10
N LEU A 7 -9.54 -6.46 3.78
CA LEU A 7 -8.44 -6.42 2.81
C LEU A 7 -8.25 -4.99 2.28
N TYR A 8 -7.07 -4.42 2.44
CA TYR A 8 -6.66 -3.14 1.84
C TYR A 8 -5.48 -3.37 0.90
N ILE A 9 -5.64 -3.02 -0.38
CA ILE A 9 -4.60 -3.23 -1.40
C ILE A 9 -4.08 -1.88 -1.89
N GLY A 10 -2.75 -1.77 -1.97
CA GLY A 10 -2.07 -0.60 -2.53
C GLY A 10 -0.67 -0.96 -3.01
N ARG A 11 -0.07 -0.08 -3.82
CA ARG A 11 1.33 -0.25 -4.23
C ARG A 11 2.32 0.18 -3.15
N PHE A 12 1.92 1.16 -2.32
CA PHE A 12 2.72 1.71 -1.22
C PHE A 12 4.12 2.20 -1.67
N GLN A 13 4.17 3.07 -2.67
CA GLN A 13 5.40 3.59 -3.29
C GLN A 13 5.62 5.10 -3.00
N PRO A 14 5.94 5.54 -1.77
CA PRO A 14 6.06 4.76 -0.54
C PRO A 14 4.72 4.62 0.23
N TYR A 15 4.74 3.95 1.38
CA TYR A 15 3.68 4.09 2.39
C TYR A 15 3.64 5.54 2.91
N HIS A 16 2.47 6.06 3.28
CA HIS A 16 2.33 7.49 3.64
C HIS A 16 1.12 7.74 4.55
N GLY A 17 0.98 8.96 5.06
CA GLY A 17 -0.07 9.34 6.04
C GLY A 17 -1.49 9.03 5.57
N GLY A 18 -1.78 9.20 4.28
CA GLY A 18 -3.08 8.79 3.70
C GLY A 18 -3.39 7.29 3.85
N HIS A 19 -2.39 6.41 3.67
CA HIS A 19 -2.58 4.96 3.89
C HIS A 19 -2.80 4.65 5.38
N GLN A 20 -2.06 5.34 6.25
CA GLN A 20 -2.18 5.21 7.71
C GLN A 20 -3.59 5.55 8.19
N ALA A 21 -4.14 6.69 7.74
CA ALA A 21 -5.49 7.11 8.11
C ALA A 21 -6.57 6.09 7.69
N VAL A 22 -6.43 5.51 6.49
CA VAL A 22 -7.34 4.46 6.02
C VAL A 22 -7.25 3.20 6.89
N LEU A 23 -6.03 2.75 7.20
CA LEU A 23 -5.83 1.55 8.01
C LEU A 23 -6.28 1.73 9.46
N GLU A 24 -6.12 2.92 10.03
CA GLU A 24 -6.66 3.26 11.35
C GLU A 24 -8.19 3.22 11.36
N GLN A 25 -8.86 3.65 10.28
CA GLN A 25 -10.30 3.51 10.16
C GLN A 25 -10.71 2.03 10.05
N ILE A 26 -10.07 1.26 9.16
CA ILE A 26 -10.36 -0.17 8.99
C ILE A 26 -10.20 -0.90 10.32
N SER A 27 -9.20 -0.53 11.12
CA SER A 27 -8.97 -1.11 12.45
C SER A 27 -10.13 -0.89 13.43
N ARG A 28 -11.05 0.05 13.19
CA ARG A 28 -12.26 0.25 14.01
C ARG A 28 -13.43 -0.62 13.55
N GLU A 29 -13.39 -1.13 12.32
CA GLU A 29 -14.46 -1.87 11.67
C GLU A 29 -14.19 -3.38 11.54
N ALA A 30 -12.92 -3.81 11.59
CA ALA A 30 -12.51 -5.21 11.44
C ALA A 30 -11.61 -5.68 12.60
N ASP A 31 -11.67 -6.98 12.90
CA ASP A 31 -10.85 -7.63 13.94
C ASP A 31 -9.40 -7.82 13.47
N GLU A 32 -9.19 -8.08 12.18
CA GLU A 32 -7.87 -8.21 11.57
C GLU A 32 -7.80 -7.50 10.22
N ILE A 33 -6.60 -7.09 9.81
CA ILE A 33 -6.38 -6.34 8.57
C ILE A 33 -5.37 -7.07 7.67
N ILE A 34 -5.74 -7.29 6.42
CA ILE A 34 -4.83 -7.78 5.40
C ILE A 34 -4.39 -6.58 4.55
N VAL A 35 -3.10 -6.27 4.57
CA VAL A 35 -2.48 -5.24 3.75
C VAL A 35 -1.78 -5.91 2.56
N GLY A 36 -2.41 -5.85 1.40
CA GLY A 36 -1.90 -6.41 0.16
C GLY A 36 -0.99 -5.43 -0.58
N ILE A 37 0.30 -5.73 -0.67
CA ILE A 37 1.26 -4.93 -1.43
C ILE A 37 1.14 -5.33 -2.91
N GLY A 38 0.35 -4.58 -3.67
CA GLY A 38 0.19 -4.76 -5.11
C GLY A 38 1.46 -4.41 -5.89
N SER A 39 1.55 -4.88 -7.14
CA SER A 39 2.75 -4.72 -7.97
C SER A 39 4.03 -5.12 -7.22
N ALA A 40 3.97 -6.25 -6.48
CA ALA A 40 5.08 -6.69 -5.63
C ALA A 40 6.39 -6.97 -6.42
N HIS A 41 6.28 -7.31 -7.70
CA HIS A 41 7.43 -7.54 -8.59
C HIS A 41 8.07 -6.23 -9.08
N ALA A 42 7.36 -5.10 -9.05
CA ALA A 42 7.85 -3.82 -9.55
C ALA A 42 8.78 -3.15 -8.51
N SER A 43 9.93 -2.69 -8.99
CA SER A 43 10.91 -1.90 -8.24
C SER A 43 11.82 -1.16 -9.23
N HIS A 44 12.62 -0.20 -8.75
CA HIS A 44 13.61 0.50 -9.57
C HIS A 44 13.05 1.20 -10.82
N THR A 45 11.83 1.73 -10.73
CA THR A 45 11.27 2.63 -11.75
C THR A 45 10.87 3.98 -11.11
N PRO A 46 10.68 5.05 -11.90
CA PRO A 46 10.21 6.34 -11.37
C PRO A 46 8.86 6.25 -10.63
N THR A 47 7.99 5.31 -11.05
CA THR A 47 6.67 5.12 -10.44
C THR A 47 6.69 4.13 -9.28
N ASP A 48 7.64 3.19 -9.28
CA ASP A 48 7.73 2.09 -8.33
C ASP A 48 9.19 1.92 -7.89
N PRO A 49 9.77 2.85 -7.10
CA PRO A 49 11.19 2.83 -6.76
C PRO A 49 11.56 1.79 -5.69
N PHE A 50 10.60 1.39 -4.82
CA PHE A 50 10.84 0.51 -3.69
C PHE A 50 10.45 -0.94 -3.98
N THR A 51 11.24 -1.89 -3.49
CA THR A 51 10.97 -3.33 -3.60
C THR A 51 9.81 -3.74 -2.71
N ALA A 52 9.27 -4.95 -2.88
CA ALA A 52 8.27 -5.48 -1.95
C ALA A 52 8.81 -5.58 -0.51
N GLY A 53 10.06 -6.00 -0.33
CA GLY A 53 10.69 -6.13 1.00
C GLY A 53 10.82 -4.80 1.73
N GLU A 54 11.22 -3.74 1.02
CA GLU A 54 11.30 -2.38 1.58
C GLU A 54 9.92 -1.88 1.99
N ARG A 55 8.91 -2.12 1.15
CA ARG A 55 7.51 -1.75 1.45
C ARG A 55 6.95 -2.53 2.64
N ILE A 56 7.32 -3.81 2.78
CA ILE A 56 7.00 -4.61 3.97
C ILE A 56 7.57 -3.94 5.23
N ALA A 57 8.86 -3.58 5.22
CA ALA A 57 9.51 -2.92 6.36
C ALA A 57 8.83 -1.60 6.73
N MET A 58 8.52 -0.76 5.74
CA MET A 58 7.77 0.49 5.92
C MET A 58 6.42 0.26 6.62
N ILE A 59 5.63 -0.71 6.14
CA ILE A 59 4.28 -0.99 6.65
C ILE A 59 4.36 -1.58 8.07
N TYR A 60 5.23 -2.55 8.33
CA TYR A 60 5.39 -3.11 9.68
C TYR A 60 5.83 -2.05 10.68
N GLY A 61 6.78 -1.17 10.31
CA GLY A 61 7.22 -0.07 11.15
C GLY A 61 6.07 0.88 11.47
N ALA A 62 5.32 1.31 10.46
CA ALA A 62 4.19 2.23 10.61
C ALA A 62 3.03 1.64 11.44
N LEU A 63 2.73 0.35 11.24
CA LEU A 63 1.59 -0.31 11.90
C LEU A 63 1.94 -0.91 13.27
N ARG A 64 3.19 -0.81 13.74
CA ARG A 64 3.60 -1.38 15.05
C ARG A 64 2.77 -0.87 16.24
N LYS A 65 2.25 0.37 16.14
CA LYS A 65 1.40 0.98 17.17
C LYS A 65 -0.09 0.67 16.97
N LEU A 66 -0.47 0.08 15.85
CA LEU A 66 -1.84 -0.35 15.59
C LEU A 66 -2.15 -1.55 16.48
N ARG A 67 -3.03 -1.38 17.47
CA ARG A 67 -3.41 -2.44 18.42
C ARG A 67 -4.40 -3.44 17.81
N ARG A 68 -4.10 -3.91 16.59
CA ARG A 68 -4.93 -4.83 15.80
C ARG A 68 -4.02 -5.83 15.09
N TRP A 69 -4.49 -7.06 14.91
CA TRP A 69 -3.74 -8.05 14.13
C TRP A 69 -3.74 -7.64 12.66
N PHE A 70 -2.59 -7.77 12.01
CA PHE A 70 -2.47 -7.48 10.59
C PHE A 70 -1.51 -8.42 9.87
N TYR A 71 -1.75 -8.58 8.57
CA TYR A 71 -0.92 -9.35 7.66
C TYR A 71 -0.41 -8.42 6.58
N VAL A 72 0.89 -8.46 6.28
CA VAL A 72 1.46 -7.72 5.15
C VAL A 72 1.86 -8.73 4.09
N ILE A 73 1.15 -8.75 2.96
CA ILE A 73 1.26 -9.82 1.95
C ILE A 73 1.63 -9.21 0.60
N PRO A 74 2.80 -9.54 0.03
CA PRO A 74 3.15 -9.18 -1.34
C PRO A 74 2.24 -9.88 -2.35
N LEU A 75 1.65 -9.10 -3.25
CA LEU A 75 0.76 -9.56 -4.32
C LEU A 75 1.36 -9.13 -5.67
N PRO A 76 2.07 -10.02 -6.37
CA PRO A 76 2.51 -9.76 -7.74
C PRO A 76 1.30 -9.58 -8.68
N ASP A 77 1.39 -8.67 -9.64
CA ASP A 77 0.33 -8.55 -10.63
C ASP A 77 0.35 -9.76 -11.58
N LEU A 78 -0.84 -10.15 -12.06
CA LEU A 78 -1.00 -11.13 -13.12
C LEU A 78 -1.39 -10.41 -14.40
N ASN A 79 -0.86 -10.85 -15.54
CA ASN A 79 -1.31 -10.38 -16.85
C ASN A 79 -2.65 -11.03 -17.28
N ARG A 80 -3.60 -11.11 -16.34
CA ARG A 80 -4.94 -11.69 -16.52
C ARG A 80 -5.86 -11.27 -15.37
N ASN A 81 -6.60 -10.18 -15.56
CA ASN A 81 -7.53 -9.64 -14.54
C ASN A 81 -8.59 -10.65 -14.10
N ALA A 82 -9.10 -11.48 -15.03
CA ALA A 82 -10.17 -12.45 -14.77
C ALA A 82 -9.84 -13.48 -13.67
N VAL A 83 -8.56 -13.71 -13.36
CA VAL A 83 -8.13 -14.64 -12.30
C VAL A 83 -7.47 -13.92 -11.11
N TRP A 84 -7.38 -12.59 -11.16
CA TRP A 84 -6.64 -11.81 -10.16
C TRP A 84 -7.27 -11.92 -8.76
N VAL A 85 -8.60 -11.91 -8.64
CA VAL A 85 -9.26 -12.09 -7.33
C VAL A 85 -8.98 -13.48 -6.75
N SER A 86 -9.00 -14.53 -7.58
CA SER A 86 -8.67 -15.89 -7.14
C SER A 86 -7.21 -15.98 -6.65
N HIS A 87 -6.29 -15.33 -7.37
CA HIS A 87 -4.89 -15.21 -6.98
C HIS A 87 -4.71 -14.50 -5.63
N VAL A 88 -5.40 -13.37 -5.42
CA VAL A 88 -5.36 -12.67 -4.13
C VAL A 88 -5.92 -13.57 -3.01
N LYS A 89 -7.04 -14.25 -3.24
CA LYS A 89 -7.63 -15.18 -2.27
C LYS A 89 -6.71 -16.36 -1.94
N SER A 90 -5.92 -16.86 -2.89
CA SER A 90 -4.99 -17.98 -2.64
C SER A 90 -3.74 -17.57 -1.85
N MET A 91 -3.40 -16.28 -1.84
CA MET A 91 -2.22 -15.76 -1.14
C MET A 91 -2.54 -15.16 0.23
N THR A 92 -3.81 -15.03 0.60
CA THR A 92 -4.26 -14.30 1.78
C THR A 92 -5.14 -15.16 2.69
N PRO A 93 -5.19 -14.87 4.00
CA PRO A 93 -6.23 -15.43 4.87
C PRO A 93 -7.63 -15.07 4.35
N PRO A 94 -8.68 -15.86 4.63
CA PRO A 94 -10.05 -15.52 4.24
C PRO A 94 -10.50 -14.16 4.80
N PHE A 95 -11.19 -13.36 3.98
CA PHE A 95 -11.66 -12.02 4.32
C PHE A 95 -13.06 -11.73 3.75
N GLU A 96 -13.78 -10.82 4.40
CA GLU A 96 -15.18 -10.53 4.09
C GLU A 96 -15.37 -9.17 3.39
N THR A 97 -14.51 -8.19 3.68
CA THR A 97 -14.63 -6.83 3.12
C THR A 97 -13.35 -6.37 2.45
N VAL A 98 -13.47 -5.82 1.25
CA VAL A 98 -12.37 -5.20 0.49
C VAL A 98 -12.50 -3.68 0.61
N TYR A 99 -11.39 -3.00 0.90
CA TYR A 99 -11.30 -1.55 0.94
C TYR A 99 -10.45 -1.06 -0.23
N SER A 100 -11.04 -0.30 -1.16
CA SER A 100 -10.30 0.22 -2.30
C SER A 100 -10.97 1.45 -2.91
N ASN A 101 -10.13 2.38 -3.41
CA ASN A 101 -10.55 3.50 -4.25
C ASN A 101 -10.09 3.31 -5.72
N ASN A 102 -9.43 2.21 -6.05
CA ASN A 102 -9.03 1.88 -7.42
C ASN A 102 -10.23 1.26 -8.16
N HIS A 103 -10.65 1.86 -9.27
CA HIS A 103 -11.85 1.44 -9.99
C HIS A 103 -11.77 0.00 -10.51
N LEU A 104 -10.61 -0.42 -11.02
CA LEU A 104 -10.41 -1.80 -11.48
C LEU A 104 -10.52 -2.79 -10.32
N VAL A 105 -9.88 -2.52 -9.18
CA VAL A 105 -9.97 -3.37 -7.99
C VAL A 105 -11.42 -3.48 -7.49
N VAL A 106 -12.14 -2.36 -7.47
CA VAL A 106 -13.56 -2.35 -7.09
C VAL A 106 -14.38 -3.23 -8.03
N GLU A 107 -14.20 -3.08 -9.35
CA GLU A 107 -14.91 -3.88 -10.35
C GLU A 107 -14.66 -5.37 -10.18
N LEU A 108 -13.38 -5.78 -10.15
CA LEU A 108 -13.00 -7.19 -10.08
C LEU A 108 -13.53 -7.89 -8.83
N PHE A 109 -13.47 -7.23 -7.66
CA PHE A 109 -14.01 -7.81 -6.43
C PHE A 109 -15.53 -7.82 -6.41
N THR A 110 -16.19 -6.82 -7.02
CA THR A 110 -17.65 -6.79 -7.14
C THR A 110 -18.15 -7.91 -8.05
N GLU A 111 -17.52 -8.12 -9.20
CA GLU A 111 -17.80 -9.25 -10.11
C GLU A 111 -17.62 -10.61 -9.41
N ALA A 112 -16.67 -10.70 -8.49
CA ALA A 112 -16.44 -11.89 -7.66
C ALA A 112 -17.40 -12.03 -6.46
N GLY A 113 -18.43 -11.20 -6.37
CA GLY A 113 -19.47 -11.26 -5.33
C GLY A 113 -19.01 -10.80 -3.94
N MET A 114 -17.91 -10.05 -3.85
CA MET A 114 -17.34 -9.60 -2.58
C MET A 114 -17.88 -8.24 -2.17
N HIS A 115 -17.98 -7.98 -0.87
CA HIS A 115 -18.36 -6.67 -0.35
C HIS A 115 -17.19 -5.68 -0.45
N VAL A 116 -17.38 -4.59 -1.19
CA VAL A 116 -16.35 -3.57 -1.40
C VAL A 116 -16.78 -2.24 -0.78
N LYS A 117 -15.95 -1.71 0.12
CA LYS A 117 -16.10 -0.36 0.68
C LYS A 117 -15.07 0.59 0.07
N ARG A 118 -15.51 1.83 -0.20
CA ARG A 118 -14.62 2.92 -0.61
C ARG A 118 -14.24 3.73 0.64
N PRO A 119 -12.99 3.65 1.13
CA PRO A 119 -12.59 4.45 2.28
C PRO A 119 -12.54 5.94 1.91
N PRO A 120 -12.80 6.86 2.85
CA PRO A 120 -12.70 8.28 2.60
C PRO A 120 -11.30 8.65 2.12
N LEU A 121 -11.23 9.58 1.17
CA LEU A 121 -9.97 10.08 0.65
C LEU A 121 -9.39 11.10 1.65
N TYR A 122 -8.28 10.76 2.31
CA TYR A 122 -7.63 11.65 3.25
C TYR A 122 -6.59 12.53 2.53
N GLN A 123 -6.88 13.85 2.43
CA GLN A 123 -6.05 14.89 1.80
C GLN A 123 -5.28 14.39 0.55
N ARG A 124 -6.03 13.93 -0.47
CA ARG A 124 -5.48 13.17 -1.62
C ARG A 124 -4.40 13.90 -2.41
N ASP A 125 -4.46 15.24 -2.42
CA ASP A 125 -3.48 16.08 -3.13
C ASP A 125 -2.14 16.14 -2.38
N THR A 126 -2.18 16.00 -1.06
CA THR A 126 -1.01 16.05 -0.17
C THR A 126 -0.44 14.65 0.09
N TYR A 127 -1.27 13.69 0.46
CA TYR A 127 -0.87 12.31 0.74
C TYR A 127 -1.03 11.42 -0.50
N SER A 128 -0.14 11.63 -1.47
CA SER A 128 -0.03 10.81 -2.67
C SER A 128 1.42 10.38 -2.88
N GLY A 129 1.64 9.09 -3.17
CA GLY A 129 2.96 8.58 -3.52
C GLY A 129 3.59 9.36 -4.69
N THR A 130 2.80 9.83 -5.65
CA THR A 130 3.31 10.67 -6.75
C THR A 130 3.82 12.02 -6.26
N ALA A 131 3.08 12.69 -5.37
CA ALA A 131 3.52 13.97 -4.79
C ALA A 131 4.78 13.79 -3.93
N ILE A 132 4.83 12.75 -3.11
CA ILE A 132 5.99 12.43 -2.27
C ILE A 132 7.23 12.14 -3.10
N ARG A 133 7.13 11.28 -4.14
CA ARG A 133 8.26 10.99 -5.04
C ARG A 133 8.74 12.23 -5.79
N LYS A 134 7.82 13.13 -6.16
CA LYS A 134 8.17 14.43 -6.77
C LYS A 134 9.00 15.29 -5.82
N LEU A 135 8.58 15.44 -4.56
CA LEU A 135 9.33 16.18 -3.55
C LEU A 135 10.73 15.59 -3.31
N MET A 136 10.85 14.25 -3.26
CA MET A 136 12.14 13.56 -3.16
C MET A 136 13.08 13.91 -4.33
N LEU A 137 12.55 13.90 -5.56
CA LEU A 137 13.32 14.27 -6.76
C LEU A 137 13.79 15.72 -6.70
N GLU A 138 12.89 16.64 -6.32
CA GLU A 138 13.16 18.08 -6.19
C GLU A 138 14.07 18.42 -5.00
N GLY A 139 14.29 17.48 -4.07
CA GLY A 139 15.05 17.73 -2.84
C GLY A 139 14.30 18.60 -1.84
N ALA A 140 12.98 18.68 -1.96
CA ALA A 140 12.11 19.37 -1.03
C ALA A 140 11.78 18.47 0.19
N GLU A 141 11.29 19.10 1.26
CA GLU A 141 10.87 18.39 2.48
C GLU A 141 9.67 17.46 2.19
N TRP A 142 9.83 16.16 2.47
CA TRP A 142 8.79 15.14 2.24
C TRP A 142 8.52 14.26 3.46
N LYS A 143 9.44 14.21 4.45
CA LYS A 143 9.37 13.28 5.58
C LYS A 143 8.10 13.45 6.42
N HIS A 144 7.58 14.67 6.52
CA HIS A 144 6.33 14.99 7.21
C HIS A 144 5.08 14.35 6.57
N LEU A 145 5.18 13.84 5.34
CA LEU A 145 4.08 13.19 4.62
C LEU A 145 3.98 11.68 4.89
N VAL A 146 4.96 11.12 5.58
CA VAL A 146 5.02 9.68 5.90
C VAL A 146 5.19 9.48 7.41
N PRO A 147 4.78 8.32 7.96
CA PRO A 147 5.16 7.96 9.32
C PRO A 147 6.68 7.91 9.48
N GLU A 148 7.19 8.27 10.65
CA GLU A 148 8.62 8.27 10.98
C GLU A 148 9.34 6.95 10.59
N PRO A 149 8.83 5.75 10.91
CA PRO A 149 9.48 4.49 10.50
C PRO A 149 9.63 4.31 8.98
N VAL A 150 8.76 4.95 8.19
CA VAL A 150 8.87 4.92 6.73
C VAL A 150 10.02 5.80 6.26
N ALA A 151 10.16 6.99 6.85
CA ALA A 151 11.28 7.88 6.54
C ALA A 151 12.62 7.21 6.88
N GLU A 152 12.70 6.53 8.02
CA GLU A 152 13.87 5.75 8.45
C GLU A 152 14.23 4.67 7.41
N VAL A 153 13.26 3.85 6.97
CA VAL A 153 13.51 2.82 5.95
C VAL A 153 13.97 3.43 4.64
N ILE A 154 13.39 4.56 4.20
CA ILE A 154 13.80 5.22 2.95
C ILE A 154 15.24 5.75 3.04
N ASP A 155 15.64 6.30 4.19
CA ASP A 155 17.01 6.73 4.43
C ASP A 155 17.98 5.53 4.44
N GLU A 156 17.63 4.45 5.16
CA GLU A 156 18.42 3.22 5.28
C GLU A 156 18.77 2.61 3.92
N VAL A 157 17.79 2.55 3.01
CA VAL A 157 17.97 1.91 1.68
C VAL A 157 18.46 2.88 0.61
N GLY A 158 18.79 4.13 0.97
CA GLY A 158 19.21 5.18 0.04
C GLY A 158 18.15 5.51 -1.01
N GLY A 159 16.86 5.42 -0.65
CA GLY A 159 15.73 5.45 -1.58
C GLY A 159 15.63 6.74 -2.41
N VAL A 160 15.96 7.88 -1.83
CA VAL A 160 15.97 9.18 -2.54
C VAL A 160 17.06 9.21 -3.62
N ASN A 161 18.27 8.75 -3.28
CA ASN A 161 19.38 8.69 -4.23
C ASN A 161 19.07 7.72 -5.37
N ARG A 162 18.52 6.55 -5.04
CA ARG A 162 18.05 5.57 -6.03
C ARG A 162 17.04 6.20 -7.00
N LEU A 163 16.00 6.84 -6.48
CA LEU A 163 14.96 7.47 -7.29
C LEU A 163 15.53 8.57 -8.21
N ARG A 164 16.45 9.40 -7.72
CA ARG A 164 17.13 10.41 -8.54
C ARG A 164 17.95 9.79 -9.67
N ASN A 165 18.71 8.74 -9.39
CA ASN A 165 19.55 8.08 -10.39
C ASN A 165 18.71 7.41 -11.49
N ILE A 166 17.60 6.77 -11.14
CA ILE A 166 16.70 6.11 -12.12
C ILE A 166 16.00 7.13 -13.04
N CYS A 167 15.78 8.36 -12.56
CA CYS A 167 15.14 9.41 -13.35
C CYS A 167 16.12 10.20 -14.25
N GLN A 168 17.42 9.94 -14.18
CA GLN A 168 18.38 10.55 -15.10
C GLN A 168 18.16 9.98 -16.51
N SER A 169 18.30 10.85 -17.51
CA SER A 169 18.35 10.44 -18.91
C SER A 169 19.79 10.07 -19.25
N ASP A 170 19.98 9.04 -20.07
CA ASP A 170 21.29 8.68 -20.64
C ASP A 170 21.88 9.84 -21.47
#